data_AF-A0A3N2PMK6-F1
#
_entry.id   AF-A0A3N2PMK6-F1
#
_cell.length_a   1.000
_cell.length_b   1.000
_cell.length_c   1.000
_cell.angle_alpha   90.00
_cell.angle_beta   90.00
_cell.angle_gamma   90.00
#
_symmetry.space_group_name_H-M   'P 1'
#
loop_
_entity.id
_entity.type
_entity.pdbx_description
1 polymer ?
#
loop_
_entity_poly.entity_id
_entity_poly.type
_entity_poly.pdbx_seq_one_letter_code
_entity_poly.pdbx_strand_id
1 'polypeptide(L)'
;MATDIPSIACIGIIGRNNNPLHVSIFPSYNPYTNTLAPLRTPLQFSLLLSSTLDVFELRARHAAGTGTGLSGDMGLLHAVDERLAAYGFETNTGIKMVVLVDMRGRRVDASVLGGKGGAGSSSAASGSAPASASAVNSGVGLREAELKVVFRAIQNAYIRLLQNPFFEPDEVMEKGGKKITSRKFETEIRRIGESWTPGVTSL
;
A
#
# COMPACT_ATOMS: atom_id res chain seq x y z
N MET A 1 2.15 -4.51 25.88
CA MET A 1 2.82 -3.54 24.99
C MET A 1 1.92 -3.35 23.78
N ALA A 2 1.45 -2.13 23.51
CA ALA A 2 0.67 -1.85 22.32
C ALA A 2 1.59 -1.98 21.09
N THR A 3 1.19 -2.79 20.12
CA THR A 3 1.95 -2.96 18.88
C THR A 3 1.35 -2.03 17.84
N ASP A 4 2.16 -1.10 17.33
CA ASP A 4 1.78 -0.28 16.19
C ASP A 4 1.81 -1.16 14.94
N ILE A 5 0.70 -1.19 14.19
CA ILE A 5 0.53 -1.96 12.97
C ILE A 5 0.67 -1.02 11.76
N PRO A 6 1.44 -1.42 10.73
CA PRO A 6 1.48 -0.71 9.46
C PRO A 6 0.08 -0.53 8.85
N SER A 7 -0.21 0.66 8.33
CA SER A 7 -1.41 0.91 7.54
C SER A 7 -1.11 1.75 6.31
N ILE A 8 -1.95 1.65 5.29
CA ILE A 8 -1.83 2.49 4.10
C ILE A 8 -2.26 3.91 4.46
N ALA A 9 -1.41 4.89 4.13
CA ALA A 9 -1.65 6.31 4.34
C ALA A 9 -2.15 6.99 3.06
N CYS A 10 -1.66 6.56 1.88
CA CYS A 10 -2.07 7.11 0.61
C CYS A 10 -1.82 6.13 -0.53
N ILE A 11 -2.73 6.08 -1.50
CA ILE A 11 -2.58 5.34 -2.76
C ILE A 11 -2.61 6.35 -3.91
N GLY A 12 -1.56 6.35 -4.72
CA GLY A 12 -1.43 7.16 -5.92
C GLY A 12 -1.38 6.28 -7.17
N ILE A 13 -2.09 6.68 -8.22
CA ILE A 13 -2.02 6.07 -9.54
C ILE A 13 -1.63 7.16 -10.51
N ILE A 14 -0.54 6.92 -11.23
CA ILE A 14 0.08 7.86 -12.14
C ILE A 14 0.09 7.22 -13.53
N GLY A 15 -0.37 7.96 -14.53
CA GLY A 15 -0.41 7.53 -15.91
C GLY A 15 0.99 7.46 -16.54
N ARG A 16 1.06 6.93 -17.76
CA ARG A 16 2.31 6.80 -18.53
C ARG A 16 2.97 8.15 -18.78
N ASN A 17 2.15 9.20 -18.92
CA ASN A 17 2.61 10.57 -19.17
C ASN A 17 2.95 11.33 -17.87
N ASN A 18 3.21 10.62 -16.76
CA ASN A 18 3.51 11.19 -15.45
C ASN A 18 2.41 12.11 -14.88
N ASN A 19 1.17 11.92 -15.34
CA ASN A 19 -0.02 12.64 -14.88
C ASN A 19 -0.70 11.88 -13.72
N PRO A 20 -1.08 12.55 -12.63
CA PRO A 20 -1.79 11.91 -11.52
C PRO A 20 -3.22 11.57 -11.94
N LEU A 21 -3.51 10.28 -12.11
CA LEU A 21 -4.84 9.78 -12.49
C LEU A 21 -5.78 9.70 -11.28
N HIS A 22 -5.27 9.24 -10.14
CA HIS A 22 -6.03 9.11 -8.90
C HIS A 22 -5.11 9.20 -7.68
N VAL A 23 -5.57 9.90 -6.64
CA VAL A 23 -4.89 9.97 -5.33
C VAL A 23 -5.96 9.80 -4.26
N SER A 24 -5.85 8.75 -3.45
CA SER A 24 -6.70 8.53 -2.29
C SER A 24 -5.86 8.59 -1.03
N ILE A 25 -6.31 9.39 -0.07
CA ILE A 25 -5.63 9.62 1.20
C ILE A 25 -6.45 8.96 2.29
N PHE A 26 -5.77 8.22 3.16
CA PHE A 26 -6.35 7.49 4.26
C PHE A 26 -5.92 8.14 5.57
N PRO A 27 -6.85 8.39 6.51
CA PRO A 27 -6.48 8.83 7.85
C PRO A 27 -5.59 7.78 8.51
N SER A 28 -4.49 8.20 9.11
CA SER A 28 -3.60 7.32 9.88
C SER A 28 -3.65 7.72 11.35
N TYR A 29 -3.31 6.78 12.23
CA TYR A 29 -3.31 7.02 13.66
C TYR A 29 -2.16 7.96 14.08
N ASN A 30 -2.47 9.02 14.83
CA ASN A 30 -1.45 9.89 15.41
C ASN A 30 -1.24 9.56 16.91
N PRO A 31 -0.03 9.10 17.32
CA PRO A 31 0.23 8.70 18.71
C PRO A 31 0.28 9.87 19.69
N TYR A 32 0.52 11.09 19.22
CA TYR A 32 0.63 12.27 20.09
C TYR A 32 -0.74 12.83 20.47
N THR A 33 -1.69 12.81 19.54
CA THR A 33 -3.04 13.38 19.74
C THR A 33 -4.12 12.31 19.93
N ASN A 34 -3.79 11.03 19.77
CA ASN A 34 -4.72 9.90 19.84
C ASN A 34 -5.94 10.05 18.91
N THR A 35 -5.75 10.70 17.77
CA THR A 35 -6.79 10.96 16.76
C THR A 35 -6.41 10.33 15.42
N LEU A 36 -7.42 10.00 14.62
CA LEU A 36 -7.28 9.61 13.22
C LEU A 36 -7.30 10.87 12.36
N ALA A 37 -6.14 11.28 11.86
CA ALA A 37 -6.00 12.44 10.99
C ALA A 37 -5.07 12.10 9.83
N PRO A 38 -5.26 12.71 8.64
CA PRO A 38 -4.26 12.63 7.59
C PRO A 38 -2.91 13.12 8.12
N LEU A 39 -1.85 12.33 7.96
CA LEU A 39 -0.51 12.68 8.46
C LEU A 39 0.04 13.96 7.84
N ARG A 40 -0.37 14.23 6.61
CA ARG A 40 0.09 15.34 5.78
C ARG A 40 -1.07 15.91 4.98
N THR A 41 -0.86 17.12 4.44
CA THR A 41 -1.85 17.76 3.57
C THR A 41 -1.92 17.05 2.21
N PRO A 42 -3.03 17.16 1.47
CA PRO A 42 -3.15 16.56 0.14
C PRO A 42 -2.06 17.03 -0.84
N LEU A 43 -1.65 18.29 -0.73
CA LEU A 43 -0.58 18.87 -1.56
C LEU A 43 0.77 18.23 -1.23
N GLN A 44 1.08 18.01 0.06
CA GLN A 44 2.31 17.33 0.46
C GLN A 44 2.34 15.89 -0.04
N PHE A 45 1.22 15.16 0.02
CA PHE A 45 1.15 13.82 -0.57
C PHE A 45 1.35 13.85 -2.08
N SER A 46 0.75 14.82 -2.78
CA SER A 46 0.99 14.98 -4.23
C SER A 46 2.46 15.26 -4.55
N LEU A 47 3.15 16.07 -3.73
CA LEU A 47 4.57 16.35 -3.90
C LEU A 47 5.43 15.10 -3.68
N LEU A 48 5.09 14.30 -2.67
CA LEU A 48 5.76 13.01 -2.42
C LEU A 48 5.57 12.05 -3.59
N LEU A 49 4.35 11.92 -4.09
CA LEU A 49 4.06 11.08 -5.26
C LEU A 49 4.84 11.55 -6.49
N SER A 50 4.92 12.86 -6.75
CA SER A 50 5.73 13.37 -7.85
C SER A 50 7.22 13.09 -7.66
N SER A 51 7.75 13.21 -6.44
CA SER A 51 9.16 12.91 -6.15
C SER A 51 9.50 11.42 -6.38
N THR A 52 8.55 10.51 -6.20
CA THR A 52 8.78 9.09 -6.50
C THR A 52 9.01 8.81 -7.99
N LEU A 53 8.55 9.69 -8.89
CA LEU A 53 8.71 9.53 -10.34
C LEU A 53 10.17 9.56 -10.79
N ASP A 54 11.00 10.36 -10.13
CA ASP A 54 12.43 10.41 -10.42
C ASP A 54 13.09 9.05 -10.13
N VAL A 55 12.65 8.37 -9.07
CA VAL A 55 13.12 7.02 -8.72
C VAL A 55 12.66 5.99 -9.74
N PHE A 56 11.41 6.08 -10.21
CA PHE A 56 10.92 5.23 -11.30
C PHE A 56 11.76 5.42 -12.56
N GLU A 57 12.02 6.67 -12.94
CA GLU A 57 12.81 6.97 -14.14
C GLU A 57 14.27 6.48 -14.02
N LEU A 58 14.91 6.71 -12.87
CA LEU A 58 16.28 6.24 -12.62
C LEU A 58 16.38 4.72 -12.72
N ARG A 59 15.44 4.00 -12.09
CA ARG A 59 15.41 2.54 -12.13
C ARG A 59 15.03 2.00 -13.51
N ALA A 60 14.13 2.66 -14.23
CA ALA A 60 13.80 2.31 -15.61
C ALA A 60 15.02 2.44 -16.54
N ARG A 61 15.79 3.53 -16.41
CA ARG A 61 17.06 3.72 -17.16
C ARG A 61 18.08 2.64 -16.82
N HIS A 62 18.19 2.28 -15.54
CA HIS A 62 19.09 1.20 -15.11
C HIS A 62 18.66 -0.17 -15.68
N ALA A 63 17.37 -0.49 -15.61
CA ALA A 63 16.81 -1.74 -16.13
C ALA A 63 16.96 -1.87 -17.66
N ALA A 64 16.81 -0.77 -18.39
CA ALA A 64 17.07 -0.72 -19.83
C ALA A 64 18.55 -1.03 -20.16
N GLY A 65 19.49 -0.59 -19.32
CA GLY A 65 20.91 -0.90 -19.47
C GLY A 65 21.26 -2.36 -19.18
N THR A 66 20.51 -3.04 -18.30
CA THR A 66 20.74 -4.45 -17.91
C THR A 66 19.90 -5.45 -18.72
N GLY A 67 19.07 -4.99 -19.67
CA GLY A 67 18.20 -5.85 -20.47
C GLY A 67 17.07 -6.54 -19.69
N THR A 68 16.87 -6.17 -18.42
CA THR A 68 15.77 -6.65 -17.58
C THR A 68 14.55 -5.77 -17.86
N GLY A 69 13.41 -6.39 -18.18
CA GLY A 69 12.20 -5.66 -18.57
C GLY A 69 11.74 -4.60 -17.56
N LEU A 70 11.03 -3.58 -18.08
CA LEU A 70 10.54 -2.40 -17.34
C LEU A 70 9.32 -2.66 -16.45
N SER A 71 8.69 -3.83 -16.58
CA SER A 71 7.45 -4.17 -15.87
C SER A 71 7.75 -4.98 -14.63
N GLY A 72 7.31 -4.51 -13.47
CA GLY A 72 7.46 -5.29 -12.25
C GLY A 72 7.25 -4.54 -10.95
N ASP A 73 7.46 -5.30 -9.88
CA ASP A 73 7.54 -4.76 -8.53
C ASP A 73 8.83 -3.98 -8.40
N MET A 74 8.72 -2.67 -8.19
CA MET A 74 9.87 -1.82 -7.92
C MET A 74 10.20 -1.85 -6.42
N GLY A 75 9.34 -2.41 -5.59
CA GLY A 75 9.55 -2.52 -4.16
C GLY A 75 9.58 -1.15 -3.48
N LEU A 76 10.44 -1.02 -2.47
CA LEU A 76 10.62 0.23 -1.73
C LEU A 76 11.27 1.28 -2.64
N LEU A 77 10.56 2.37 -2.92
CA LEU A 77 11.06 3.51 -3.70
C LEU A 77 11.87 4.45 -2.82
N HIS A 78 11.25 4.91 -1.72
CA HIS A 78 11.82 5.91 -0.84
C HIS A 78 11.21 5.81 0.57
N ALA A 79 12.07 5.75 1.59
CA ALA A 79 11.65 5.97 2.97
C ALA A 79 11.57 7.49 3.19
N VAL A 80 10.35 8.04 3.11
CA VAL A 80 10.09 9.48 3.16
C VAL A 80 10.42 10.05 4.54
N ASP A 81 10.10 9.28 5.58
CA ASP A 81 10.21 9.68 6.98
C ASP A 81 10.35 8.40 7.83
N GLU A 82 10.59 8.53 9.13
CA GLU A 82 10.66 7.37 10.04
C GLU A 82 9.36 6.55 10.07
N ARG A 83 8.25 7.21 9.72
CA ARG A 83 6.92 6.63 9.68
C ARG A 83 6.46 6.22 8.29
N LEU A 84 6.84 6.94 7.25
CA LEU A 84 6.28 6.81 5.91
C LEU A 84 7.27 6.14 4.96
N ALA A 85 6.86 5.02 4.39
CA ALA A 85 7.57 4.32 3.33
C ALA A 85 6.76 4.32 2.04
N ALA A 86 7.39 4.68 0.93
CA ALA A 86 6.80 4.66 -0.40
C ALA A 86 7.18 3.40 -1.15
N TYR A 87 6.19 2.66 -1.63
CA TYR A 87 6.35 1.47 -2.45
C TYR A 87 5.78 1.70 -3.83
N GLY A 88 6.42 1.10 -4.84
CA GLY A 88 6.11 1.34 -6.24
C GLY A 88 5.92 0.06 -7.02
N PHE A 89 4.96 0.11 -7.94
CA PHE A 89 4.73 -0.95 -8.92
C PHE A 89 4.52 -0.31 -10.29
N GLU A 90 5.25 -0.78 -11.29
CA GLU A 90 5.09 -0.32 -12.68
C GLU A 90 4.54 -1.44 -13.55
N THR A 91 3.42 -1.18 -14.21
CA THR A 91 2.83 -2.12 -15.16
C THR A 91 3.56 -2.10 -16.49
N ASN A 92 3.40 -3.15 -17.29
CA ASN A 92 3.86 -3.20 -18.67
C ASN A 92 3.25 -2.11 -19.56
N THR A 93 2.11 -1.55 -19.18
CA THR A 93 1.50 -0.39 -19.84
C THR A 93 2.09 0.95 -19.39
N GLY A 94 3.13 0.96 -18.55
CA GLY A 94 3.77 2.19 -18.06
C GLY A 94 2.92 2.96 -17.04
N ILE A 95 1.93 2.31 -16.42
CA ILE A 95 1.15 2.91 -15.34
C ILE A 95 1.89 2.65 -14.04
N LYS A 96 2.10 3.70 -13.28
CA LYS A 96 2.86 3.67 -12.03
C LYS A 96 1.89 3.74 -10.87
N MET A 97 1.85 2.67 -10.09
CA MET A 97 1.06 2.58 -8.87
C MET A 97 2.00 2.81 -7.68
N VAL A 98 1.63 3.72 -6.79
CA VAL A 98 2.43 4.08 -5.62
C VAL A 98 1.58 3.93 -4.39
N VAL A 99 2.09 3.22 -3.39
CA VAL A 99 1.43 3.02 -2.09
C VAL A 99 2.35 3.56 -1.01
N LEU A 100 1.85 4.54 -0.27
CA LEU A 100 2.49 5.09 0.91
C LEU A 100 1.97 4.36 2.14
N VAL A 101 2.86 3.71 2.87
CA VAL A 101 2.56 2.98 4.10
C VAL A 101 3.09 3.74 5.31
N ASP A 102 2.23 3.98 6.30
CA ASP A 102 2.62 4.43 7.63
C ASP A 102 2.91 3.20 8.49
N MET A 103 4.18 3.03 8.89
CA MET A 103 4.64 1.94 9.77
C MET A 103 4.02 2.00 11.17
N ARG A 104 3.40 3.13 11.56
CA ARG A 104 2.71 3.31 12.84
C ARG A 104 1.22 3.62 12.71
N GLY A 105 0.63 3.21 11.59
CA GLY A 105 -0.65 3.74 11.14
C GLY A 105 -1.90 3.24 11.89
N ARG A 106 -1.84 2.13 12.64
CA ARG A 106 -2.91 1.69 13.55
C ARG A 106 -2.35 1.20 14.89
N ARG A 107 -3.01 1.53 15.99
CA ARG A 107 -2.75 0.87 17.29
C ARG A 107 -3.70 -0.30 17.47
N VAL A 108 -3.15 -1.46 17.81
CA VAL A 108 -3.95 -2.61 18.25
C VAL A 108 -3.53 -2.97 19.66
N ASP A 109 -4.52 -3.03 20.55
CA ASP A 109 -4.34 -3.67 21.84
C ASP A 109 -4.07 -5.15 21.62
N ALA A 110 -2.99 -5.64 22.23
CA ALA A 110 -2.45 -6.99 22.04
C ALA A 110 -3.44 -8.14 22.36
N SER A 111 -4.65 -7.85 22.84
CA SER A 111 -5.72 -8.82 23.05
C SER A 111 -6.36 -9.32 21.75
N VAL A 112 -6.28 -8.58 20.64
CA VAL A 112 -6.97 -8.94 19.39
C VAL A 112 -6.10 -9.77 18.44
N LEU A 113 -4.77 -9.68 18.54
CA LEU A 113 -3.82 -10.43 17.69
C LEU A 113 -3.63 -11.89 18.15
N GLY A 114 -4.16 -12.28 19.31
CA GLY A 114 -4.19 -13.67 19.79
C GLY A 114 -5.48 -14.43 19.48
N GLY A 115 -6.45 -13.81 18.79
CA GLY A 115 -7.82 -14.33 18.69
C GLY A 115 -8.18 -14.88 17.32
N LYS A 116 -7.54 -15.97 16.87
CA LYS A 116 -8.08 -16.84 15.80
C LYS A 116 -7.45 -18.23 15.84
N GLY A 117 -7.92 -19.05 16.79
CA GLY A 117 -7.64 -20.48 16.87
C GLY A 117 -8.63 -21.16 17.80
N GLY A 118 -9.69 -21.75 17.22
CA GLY A 118 -10.40 -22.93 17.74
C GLY A 118 -11.14 -22.83 19.09
N ALA A 119 -12.48 -22.87 19.02
CA ALA A 119 -13.31 -23.31 20.13
C ALA A 119 -13.02 -24.79 20.47
N GLY A 120 -12.78 -25.08 21.75
CA GLY A 120 -12.61 -26.44 22.27
C GLY A 120 -12.34 -26.43 23.78
N SER A 121 -13.36 -26.76 24.57
CA SER A 121 -13.32 -26.90 26.02
C SER A 121 -12.35 -27.99 26.50
N SER A 122 -11.55 -27.73 27.55
CA SER A 122 -11.46 -28.56 28.78
C SER A 122 -10.28 -28.19 29.69
N SER A 123 -10.62 -28.02 30.98
CA SER A 123 -9.89 -28.38 32.22
C SER A 123 -8.36 -28.31 32.32
N ALA A 124 -7.93 -27.48 33.28
CA ALA A 124 -7.06 -27.78 34.44
C ALA A 124 -5.61 -28.29 34.27
N ALA A 125 -4.73 -27.57 34.99
CA ALA A 125 -3.62 -28.03 35.84
C ALA A 125 -2.15 -27.83 35.38
N SER A 126 -1.39 -27.31 36.35
CA SER A 126 0.03 -27.52 36.69
C SER A 126 1.12 -26.97 35.77
N GLY A 127 2.08 -26.29 36.40
CA GLY A 127 3.15 -25.54 35.75
C GLY A 127 4.36 -26.36 35.31
N SER A 128 5.25 -25.69 34.58
CA SER A 128 6.71 -25.88 34.57
C SER A 128 7.33 -24.91 33.55
N ALA A 129 8.62 -24.67 33.74
CA ALA A 129 9.44 -23.56 33.24
C ALA A 129 9.72 -23.61 31.70
N PRO A 130 10.46 -22.62 31.14
CA PRO A 130 10.25 -22.09 29.80
C PRO A 130 10.96 -22.90 28.71
N ALA A 131 10.24 -23.25 27.66
CA ALA A 131 10.80 -23.76 26.41
C ALA A 131 10.47 -22.78 25.29
N SER A 132 11.50 -22.04 24.87
CA SER A 132 11.67 -21.40 23.56
C SER A 132 10.38 -21.10 22.79
N ALA A 133 9.73 -19.98 23.14
CA ALA A 133 8.76 -19.35 22.25
C ALA A 133 9.51 -18.98 20.97
N SER A 134 9.29 -19.80 19.94
CA SER A 134 9.68 -19.53 18.57
C SER A 134 9.34 -18.09 18.28
N ALA A 135 10.38 -17.29 18.05
CA ALA A 135 10.28 -15.89 17.76
C ALA A 135 9.33 -15.74 16.57
N VAL A 136 8.08 -15.32 16.83
CA VAL A 136 7.33 -14.56 15.86
C VAL A 136 8.22 -13.37 15.59
N ASN A 137 8.91 -13.44 14.46
CA ASN A 137 9.87 -12.47 14.00
C ASN A 137 9.11 -11.18 13.67
N SER A 138 8.69 -10.47 14.71
CA SER A 138 8.19 -9.09 14.73
C SER A 138 9.36 -8.11 14.73
N GLY A 139 10.44 -8.51 14.07
CA GLY A 139 11.64 -7.74 13.85
C GLY A 139 11.83 -7.54 12.36
N VAL A 140 11.72 -6.27 11.96
CA VAL A 140 12.33 -5.69 10.76
C VAL A 140 11.59 -5.96 9.44
N GLY A 141 10.75 -4.99 9.06
CA GLY A 141 10.36 -4.73 7.68
C GLY A 141 9.02 -5.32 7.27
N LEU A 142 8.09 -4.44 6.88
CA LEU A 142 6.95 -4.83 6.06
C LEU A 142 7.50 -5.61 4.86
N ARG A 143 7.09 -6.87 4.71
CA ARG A 143 7.55 -7.69 3.59
C ARG A 143 6.94 -7.16 2.31
N GLU A 144 7.77 -6.88 1.32
CA GLU A 144 7.35 -6.46 -0.02
C GLU A 144 6.30 -7.42 -0.62
N ALA A 145 6.40 -8.72 -0.30
CA ALA A 145 5.41 -9.73 -0.67
C ALA A 145 3.98 -9.44 -0.17
N GLU A 146 3.81 -8.77 0.97
CA GLU A 146 2.49 -8.42 1.53
C GLU A 146 1.84 -7.26 0.77
N LEU A 147 2.66 -6.39 0.16
CA LEU A 147 2.17 -5.28 -0.67
C LEU A 147 1.83 -5.73 -2.09
N LYS A 148 2.41 -6.83 -2.58
CA LYS A 148 2.04 -7.40 -3.90
C LYS A 148 0.55 -7.68 -4.01
N VAL A 149 -0.10 -8.08 -2.91
CA VAL A 149 -1.56 -8.31 -2.88
C VAL A 149 -2.32 -7.00 -3.09
N VAL A 150 -1.86 -5.91 -2.47
CA VAL A 150 -2.44 -4.57 -2.62
C VAL A 150 -2.28 -4.08 -4.05
N PHE A 151 -1.07 -4.18 -4.62
CA PHE A 151 -0.82 -3.77 -6.00
C PHE A 151 -1.65 -4.57 -6.99
N ARG A 152 -1.79 -5.89 -6.80
CA ARG A 152 -2.68 -6.72 -7.63
C ARG A 152 -4.14 -6.32 -7.50
N ALA A 153 -4.61 -6.00 -6.29
CA ALA A 153 -5.98 -5.54 -6.08
C ALA A 153 -6.25 -4.19 -6.77
N ILE A 154 -5.33 -3.23 -6.64
CA ILE A 154 -5.40 -1.93 -7.32
C ILE A 154 -5.38 -2.12 -8.84
N GLN A 155 -4.50 -2.98 -9.35
CA GLN A 155 -4.42 -3.29 -10.78
C GLN A 155 -5.71 -3.92 -11.29
N ASN A 156 -6.30 -4.86 -10.56
CA ASN A 156 -7.59 -5.46 -10.93
C ASN A 156 -8.72 -4.44 -10.95
N ALA A 157 -8.78 -3.53 -9.97
CA ALA A 157 -9.74 -2.43 -9.95
C ALA A 157 -9.56 -1.50 -11.16
N TYR A 158 -8.31 -1.21 -11.54
CA TYR A 158 -7.98 -0.39 -12.71
C TYR A 158 -8.34 -1.08 -14.03
N ILE A 159 -8.10 -2.38 -14.16
CA ILE A 159 -8.50 -3.16 -15.34
C ILE A 159 -10.03 -3.17 -15.47
N ARG A 160 -10.77 -3.33 -14.38
CA ARG A 160 -12.25 -3.26 -14.39
C ARG A 160 -12.75 -1.89 -14.84
N LEU A 161 -12.04 -0.83 -14.49
CA LEU A 161 -12.34 0.52 -14.98
C LEU A 161 -12.11 0.64 -16.49
N LEU A 162 -11.00 0.10 -17.00
CA LEU A 162 -10.70 0.08 -18.44
C LEU A 162 -11.66 -0.78 -19.25
N GLN A 163 -12.20 -1.85 -18.66
CA GLN A 163 -13.23 -2.69 -19.29
C GLN A 163 -14.58 -1.96 -19.45
N ASN A 164 -14.74 -0.76 -18.89
CA ASN A 164 -15.92 0.06 -19.15
C ASN A 164 -15.79 0.69 -20.55
N PRO A 165 -16.69 0.38 -21.51
CA PRO A 165 -16.61 0.91 -22.87
C PRO A 165 -16.81 2.43 -22.95
N PHE A 166 -17.32 3.07 -21.90
CA PHE A 166 -17.46 4.53 -21.81
C PHE A 166 -16.29 5.20 -21.10
N PHE A 167 -15.31 4.44 -20.64
CA PHE A 167 -14.09 4.99 -20.04
C PHE A 167 -13.03 5.14 -21.13
N GLU A 168 -12.70 6.38 -21.47
CA GLU A 168 -11.61 6.68 -22.39
C GLU A 168 -10.29 6.63 -21.60
N PRO A 169 -9.39 5.68 -21.89
CA PRO A 169 -8.07 5.68 -21.30
C PRO A 169 -7.26 6.88 -21.80
N ASP A 170 -6.32 7.30 -20.96
CA ASP A 170 -5.33 8.35 -21.23
C ASP A 170 -4.58 8.15 -22.57
N GLU A 171 -4.45 6.91 -23.04
CA GLU A 171 -3.76 6.57 -24.29
C GLU A 171 -4.37 7.24 -25.54
N VAL A 172 -5.63 7.68 -25.49
CA VAL A 172 -6.32 8.33 -26.62
C VAL A 172 -6.14 9.86 -26.60
N MET A 173 -5.75 10.44 -25.45
CA MET A 173 -5.64 11.88 -25.28
C MET A 173 -4.16 12.26 -25.08
N GLU A 174 -3.47 12.66 -26.15
CA GLU A 174 -2.06 13.12 -26.14
C GLU A 174 -1.79 14.28 -25.16
N LYS A 175 -2.82 14.88 -24.56
CA LYS A 175 -2.74 16.01 -23.63
C LYS A 175 -3.40 15.67 -22.30
N GLY A 176 -2.65 14.97 -21.45
CA GLY A 176 -2.92 14.84 -20.01
C GLY A 176 -4.24 14.18 -19.66
N GLY A 177 -4.18 12.88 -19.35
CA GLY A 177 -5.34 12.06 -19.05
C GLY A 177 -6.30 12.65 -18.02
N LYS A 178 -7.59 12.43 -18.30
CA LYS A 178 -8.68 12.75 -17.38
C LYS A 178 -8.45 12.02 -16.05
N LYS A 179 -8.56 12.76 -14.94
CA LYS A 179 -8.59 12.15 -13.61
C LYS A 179 -9.70 11.11 -13.54
N ILE A 180 -9.45 9.99 -12.89
CA ILE A 180 -10.45 8.95 -12.71
C ILE A 180 -11.55 9.49 -11.78
N THR A 181 -12.74 9.72 -12.33
CA THR A 181 -13.91 10.23 -11.60
C THR A 181 -14.93 9.13 -11.25
N SER A 182 -14.62 7.86 -11.55
CA SER A 182 -15.53 6.74 -11.31
C SER A 182 -15.71 6.49 -9.80
N ARG A 183 -16.95 6.66 -9.32
CA ARG A 183 -17.31 6.38 -7.92
C ARG A 183 -17.09 4.93 -7.51
N LYS A 184 -17.35 3.98 -8.43
CA LYS A 184 -17.13 2.55 -8.18
C LYS A 184 -15.64 2.28 -7.90
N PHE A 185 -14.78 2.88 -8.72
CA PHE A 185 -13.34 2.77 -8.58
C PHE A 185 -12.85 3.39 -7.26
N GLU A 186 -13.28 4.61 -6.93
CA GLU A 186 -12.90 5.26 -5.67
C GLU A 186 -13.33 4.44 -4.44
N THR A 187 -14.54 3.85 -4.48
CA THR A 187 -15.03 2.99 -3.40
C THR A 187 -14.20 1.71 -3.26
N GLU A 188 -13.79 1.12 -4.38
CA GLU A 188 -12.95 -0.09 -4.39
C GLU A 188 -11.54 0.20 -3.87
N ILE A 189 -10.91 1.30 -4.31
CA ILE A 189 -9.60 1.74 -3.78
C ILE A 189 -9.69 2.08 -2.29
N ARG A 190 -10.76 2.75 -1.85
CA ARG A 190 -10.98 3.02 -0.43
C ARG A 190 -11.09 1.73 0.38
N ARG A 191 -11.88 0.77 -0.11
CA ARG A 191 -12.03 -0.54 0.51
C ARG A 191 -10.69 -1.25 0.66
N ILE A 192 -9.87 -1.27 -0.41
CA ILE A 192 -8.54 -1.89 -0.41
C ILE A 192 -7.63 -1.25 0.66
N GLY A 193 -7.61 0.09 0.74
CA GLY A 193 -6.78 0.81 1.71
C GLY A 193 -7.20 0.57 3.17
N GLU A 194 -8.51 0.48 3.43
CA GLU A 194 -9.06 0.25 4.76
C GLU A 194 -8.92 -1.21 5.23
N SER A 195 -9.17 -2.17 4.32
CA SER A 195 -9.17 -3.60 4.62
C SER A 195 -7.78 -4.22 4.69
N TRP A 196 -6.76 -3.59 4.11
CA TRP A 196 -5.41 -4.14 4.17
C TRP A 196 -4.79 -3.99 5.56
N THR A 197 -4.32 -5.11 6.09
CA THR A 197 -3.43 -5.19 7.24
C THR A 197 -2.28 -6.13 6.89
N PRO A 198 -1.10 -5.96 7.51
CA PRO A 198 -0.01 -6.91 7.36
C PRO A 198 -0.47 -8.34 7.59
N GLY A 199 -0.05 -9.26 6.71
CA GLY A 199 -0.47 -10.67 6.73
C GLY A 199 -1.75 -11.00 5.95
N VAL A 200 -2.48 -10.03 5.38
CA VAL A 200 -3.59 -10.32 4.46
C VAL A 200 -3.05 -10.81 3.12
N THR A 201 -3.45 -12.02 2.72
CA THR A 201 -2.97 -12.68 1.49
C THR A 201 -3.90 -12.51 0.29
N SER A 202 -5.13 -12.02 0.50
CA SER A 202 -6.13 -11.76 -0.56
C SER A 202 -7.03 -10.59 -0.20
N LEU A 203 -7.30 -9.70 -1.16
CA LEU A 203 -8.14 -8.50 -1.04
C LEU A 203 -9.22 -8.47 -2.12
#